data_AF-A8FXM9-F1
#
_entry.id   AF-A8FXM9-F1
#
_cell.length_a   1.000
_cell.length_b   1.000
_cell.length_c   1.000
_cell.angle_alpha   90.00
_cell.angle_beta   90.00
_cell.angle_gamma   90.00
#
_symmetry.space_group_name_H-M   'P 1'
#
loop_
_entity.id
_entity.type
_entity.pdbx_description
1 polymer ?
#
loop_
_entity_poly.entity_id
_entity_poly.type
_entity_poly.pdbx_seq_one_letter_code
_entity_poly.pdbx_strand_id
1 'polypeptide(L)'
;MRNIYHYCLLIGDQTSLYNELCKSLSFSTHCNYLQVSIEESFELSNHIHMNWMDINSFETSHLPEDEAIFCICTLDNNITLKRFESREELENVIGSQRDVKTIFKSLESYSAPTKAQSTQLLSSFCDAYIKDKKEVLLNLVKNSTPKYIALDFLVDYIGDVNFIGGTLQNKSDQISDVQLLSEENHNLLHVSLAEQGMSPGVKNNTISLVLEYNQVKDSFDISPSLNIWQRHWVLYRAAGINIALILVQNLLARKVKTRYFVNPNDIQYNAVLASAQYIHSVDTVYFDLDETLIWKGQAINDCRALLLDLKSREYNVKLITRHTFPIPDTLKKIDLDETVFTEIIKVTLEQKKSSFISGNALFIDNEFPERLDVRNNCEIPVLDLDQLEFCKFN
;
A
#
# COMPACT_ATOMS: atom_id res chain seq x y z
N MET A 1 -22.47 17.87 -7.32
CA MET A 1 -21.21 17.73 -8.08
C MET A 1 -21.17 16.30 -8.58
N ARG A 2 -20.93 16.03 -9.87
CA ARG A 2 -20.63 14.66 -10.29
C ARG A 2 -19.30 14.32 -9.63
N ASN A 3 -19.28 13.29 -8.78
CA ASN A 3 -18.01 12.71 -8.34
C ASN A 3 -17.36 12.14 -9.60
N ILE A 4 -16.35 12.82 -10.13
CA ILE A 4 -15.52 12.30 -11.22
C ILE A 4 -14.69 11.20 -10.55
N TYR A 5 -15.13 9.96 -10.70
CA TYR A 5 -14.38 8.81 -10.21
C TYR A 5 -13.45 8.38 -11.32
N HIS A 6 -12.14 8.64 -11.14
CA HIS A 6 -11.13 8.10 -12.02
C HIS A 6 -11.21 6.56 -12.07
N TYR A 7 -10.89 5.97 -13.22
CA TYR A 7 -10.84 4.52 -13.38
C TYR A 7 -9.39 4.03 -13.28
N CYS A 8 -9.16 2.99 -12.49
CA CYS A 8 -7.87 2.33 -12.38
C CYS A 8 -7.98 0.88 -12.85
N LEU A 9 -7.33 0.57 -13.96
CA LEU A 9 -7.17 -0.77 -14.49
C LEU A 9 -6.01 -1.47 -13.77
N LEU A 10 -6.30 -2.59 -13.12
CA LEU A 10 -5.30 -3.50 -12.58
C LEU A 10 -5.19 -4.68 -13.54
N ILE A 11 -4.14 -4.72 -14.34
CA ILE A 11 -3.95 -5.77 -15.36
C ILE A 11 -2.80 -6.66 -14.95
N GLY A 12 -3.01 -7.98 -14.80
CA GLY A 12 -1.91 -8.81 -14.35
C GLY A 12 -2.08 -10.31 -14.53
N ASP A 13 -0.96 -10.99 -14.30
CA ASP A 13 -0.68 -12.39 -14.62
C ASP A 13 -0.94 -13.35 -13.44
N GLN A 14 -1.72 -12.94 -12.44
CA GLN A 14 -1.99 -13.71 -11.21
C GLN A 14 -0.74 -14.02 -10.37
N THR A 15 0.36 -13.30 -10.60
CA THR A 15 1.51 -13.36 -9.68
C THR A 15 1.14 -12.84 -8.30
N SER A 16 1.95 -13.18 -7.31
CA SER A 16 1.77 -12.69 -5.94
C SER A 16 1.78 -11.16 -5.84
N LEU A 17 2.51 -10.46 -6.72
CA LEU A 17 2.47 -9.00 -6.81
C LEU A 17 1.08 -8.49 -7.26
N TYR A 18 0.52 -9.08 -8.31
CA TYR A 18 -0.81 -8.70 -8.81
C TYR A 18 -1.87 -8.87 -7.72
N ASN A 19 -1.88 -10.03 -7.06
CA ASN A 19 -2.84 -10.34 -6.01
C ASN A 19 -2.69 -9.39 -4.82
N GLU A 20 -1.46 -9.04 -4.45
CA GLU A 20 -1.21 -8.04 -3.40
C GLU A 20 -1.77 -6.67 -3.78
N LEU A 21 -1.52 -6.18 -5.00
CA LEU A 21 -2.02 -4.88 -5.45
C LEU A 21 -3.55 -4.84 -5.41
N CYS A 22 -4.20 -5.91 -5.87
CA CYS A 22 -5.65 -6.00 -5.88
C CYS A 22 -6.22 -6.04 -4.44
N LYS A 23 -5.62 -6.84 -3.54
CA LYS A 23 -6.02 -6.86 -2.12
C LYS A 23 -5.86 -5.51 -1.46
N SER A 24 -4.71 -4.85 -1.66
CA SER A 24 -4.38 -3.56 -1.08
C SER A 24 -5.34 -2.44 -1.51
N LEU A 25 -5.92 -2.54 -2.71
CA LEU A 25 -6.84 -1.54 -3.26
C LEU A 25 -8.32 -1.89 -3.03
N SER A 26 -8.63 -3.06 -2.48
CA SER A 26 -9.98 -3.61 -2.38
C SER A 26 -10.94 -2.76 -1.54
N PHE A 27 -10.42 -1.98 -0.58
CA PHE A 27 -11.17 -1.05 0.25
C PHE A 27 -11.01 0.42 -0.17
N SER A 28 -10.18 0.69 -1.17
CA SER A 28 -9.89 2.07 -1.58
C SER A 28 -11.10 2.70 -2.26
N THR A 29 -11.46 3.92 -1.84
CA THR A 29 -12.57 4.70 -2.41
C THR A 29 -12.13 5.73 -3.46
N HIS A 30 -10.83 5.80 -3.75
CA HIS A 30 -10.23 6.88 -4.56
C HIS A 30 -10.45 6.74 -6.07
N CYS A 31 -10.70 5.53 -6.56
CA CYS A 31 -10.95 5.22 -7.97
C CYS A 31 -12.03 4.14 -8.05
N ASN A 32 -12.60 3.99 -9.25
CA ASN A 32 -13.26 2.74 -9.63
C ASN A 32 -12.18 1.76 -10.11
N TYR A 33 -12.06 0.62 -9.45
CA TYR A 33 -11.04 -0.37 -9.81
C TYR A 33 -11.65 -1.46 -10.70
N LEU A 34 -10.94 -1.78 -11.79
CA LEU A 34 -11.27 -2.91 -12.65
C LEU A 34 -10.04 -3.83 -12.73
N GLN A 35 -10.16 -5.01 -12.11
CA GLN A 35 -9.23 -6.11 -12.30
C GLN A 35 -9.43 -6.72 -13.68
N VAL A 36 -8.34 -6.90 -14.42
CA VAL A 36 -8.35 -7.52 -15.73
C VAL A 36 -7.30 -8.61 -15.78
N SER A 37 -7.75 -9.85 -15.72
CA SER A 37 -6.88 -11.03 -15.62
C SER A 37 -7.59 -12.28 -16.11
N ILE A 38 -6.88 -13.39 -16.27
CA ILE A 38 -7.48 -14.66 -16.75
C ILE A 38 -8.50 -15.21 -15.75
N GLU A 39 -8.23 -15.05 -14.46
CA GLU A 39 -9.10 -15.47 -13.36
C GLU A 39 -9.24 -14.34 -12.34
N GLU A 40 -10.25 -14.43 -11.48
CA GLU A 40 -10.45 -13.51 -10.36
C GLU A 40 -9.39 -13.77 -9.28
N SER A 41 -8.72 -12.71 -8.78
CA SER A 41 -7.58 -12.88 -7.86
C SER A 41 -7.98 -13.28 -6.43
N PHE A 42 -9.18 -12.91 -6.00
CA PHE A 42 -9.80 -13.27 -4.72
C PHE A 42 -11.31 -12.99 -4.81
N GLU A 43 -12.07 -13.42 -3.82
CA GLU A 43 -13.52 -13.26 -3.81
C GLU A 43 -13.94 -11.77 -3.70
N LEU A 44 -14.28 -11.13 -4.83
CA LEU A 44 -14.70 -9.72 -4.87
C LEU A 44 -16.10 -9.48 -4.32
N SER A 45 -16.87 -10.52 -4.03
CA SER A 45 -18.20 -10.41 -3.43
C SER A 45 -18.18 -9.58 -2.13
N ASN A 46 -17.03 -9.53 -1.45
CA ASN A 46 -16.81 -8.76 -0.23
C ASN A 46 -16.31 -7.31 -0.46
N HIS A 47 -16.03 -6.91 -1.71
CA HIS A 47 -15.33 -5.67 -2.03
C HIS A 47 -16.07 -4.82 -3.06
N ILE A 48 -16.86 -3.87 -2.56
CA ILE A 48 -17.78 -3.02 -3.34
C ILE A 48 -17.11 -2.02 -4.29
N HIS A 49 -15.79 -1.86 -4.25
CA HIS A 49 -15.03 -0.86 -5.02
C HIS A 49 -14.29 -1.43 -6.23
N MET A 50 -14.32 -2.75 -6.38
CA MET A 50 -13.47 -3.45 -7.32
C MET A 50 -14.31 -4.46 -8.10
N ASN A 51 -14.30 -4.31 -9.41
CA ASN A 51 -14.92 -5.28 -10.32
C ASN A 51 -13.82 -6.11 -10.97
N TRP A 52 -14.18 -7.30 -11.45
CA TRP A 52 -13.29 -8.14 -12.24
C TRP A 52 -13.86 -8.39 -13.63
N MET A 53 -12.95 -8.57 -14.58
CA MET A 53 -13.23 -8.94 -15.95
C MET A 53 -12.18 -9.92 -16.47
N ASP A 54 -12.64 -10.98 -17.15
CA ASP A 54 -11.74 -11.90 -17.84
C ASP A 54 -11.03 -11.14 -18.98
N ILE A 55 -9.69 -11.16 -18.97
CA ILE A 55 -8.82 -10.55 -19.98
C ILE A 55 -9.18 -10.95 -21.42
N ASN A 56 -9.70 -12.16 -21.63
CA ASN A 56 -10.11 -12.67 -22.94
C ASN A 56 -11.36 -11.96 -23.49
N SER A 57 -12.20 -11.46 -22.58
CA SER A 57 -13.42 -10.71 -22.88
C SER A 57 -13.29 -9.21 -22.64
N PHE A 58 -12.12 -8.75 -22.20
CA PHE A 58 -11.90 -7.35 -21.88
C PHE A 58 -12.06 -6.45 -23.10
N GLU A 59 -12.98 -5.49 -22.97
CA GLU A 59 -13.16 -4.42 -23.94
C GLU A 59 -13.09 -3.07 -23.23
N THR A 60 -12.42 -2.12 -23.86
CA THR A 60 -12.30 -0.74 -23.36
C THR A 60 -13.63 0.00 -23.37
N SER A 61 -14.64 -0.48 -24.10
CA SER A 61 -16.00 0.06 -24.16
C SER A 61 -16.68 0.19 -22.79
N HIS A 62 -16.23 -0.58 -21.79
CA HIS A 62 -16.67 -0.49 -20.40
C HIS A 62 -16.10 0.72 -19.63
N LEU A 63 -15.12 1.42 -20.20
CA LEU A 63 -14.44 2.55 -19.61
C LEU A 63 -15.06 3.88 -20.06
N PRO A 64 -15.00 4.92 -19.22
CA PRO A 64 -15.46 6.25 -19.60
C PRO A 64 -14.63 6.80 -20.77
N GLU A 65 -15.29 7.52 -21.68
CA GLU A 65 -14.68 7.99 -22.92
C GLU A 65 -13.72 9.18 -22.69
N ASP A 66 -14.19 10.19 -21.96
CA ASP A 66 -13.52 11.49 -21.76
C ASP A 66 -12.94 11.67 -20.34
N GLU A 67 -12.65 10.57 -19.63
CA GLU A 67 -12.06 10.62 -18.30
C GLU A 67 -10.67 9.98 -18.30
N ALA A 68 -9.81 10.47 -17.40
CA ALA A 68 -8.48 9.90 -17.24
C ALA A 68 -8.56 8.46 -16.73
N ILE A 69 -7.82 7.57 -17.40
CA ILE A 69 -7.70 6.15 -17.06
C ILE A 69 -6.29 5.89 -16.57
N PHE A 70 -6.19 5.31 -15.38
CA PHE A 70 -4.95 4.85 -14.80
C PHE A 70 -4.77 3.36 -15.08
N CYS A 71 -3.56 2.95 -15.40
CA CYS A 71 -3.24 1.56 -15.62
C CYS A 71 -2.04 1.17 -14.76
N ILE A 72 -2.24 0.14 -13.94
CA ILE A 72 -1.19 -0.57 -13.22
C ILE A 72 -1.15 -1.97 -13.80
N CYS A 73 -0.09 -2.26 -14.55
CA CYS A 73 0.07 -3.56 -15.20
C CYS A 73 1.26 -4.32 -14.60
N THR A 74 1.08 -5.60 -14.30
CA THR A 74 2.13 -6.46 -13.73
C THR A 74 2.42 -7.69 -14.58
N LEU A 75 3.69 -8.05 -14.70
CA LEU A 75 4.16 -9.28 -15.35
C LEU A 75 5.47 -9.76 -14.71
N ASP A 76 5.50 -10.97 -14.17
CA ASP A 76 6.70 -11.57 -13.56
C ASP A 76 7.39 -10.69 -12.47
N ASN A 77 6.61 -9.99 -11.64
CA ASN A 77 7.03 -8.96 -10.66
C ASN A 77 7.52 -7.62 -11.24
N ASN A 78 7.47 -7.45 -12.56
CA ASN A 78 7.62 -6.13 -13.17
C ASN A 78 6.30 -5.38 -13.05
N ILE A 79 6.39 -4.05 -12.97
CA ILE A 79 5.23 -3.16 -12.92
C ILE A 79 5.36 -2.07 -13.97
N THR A 80 4.26 -1.71 -14.60
CA THR A 80 4.18 -0.54 -15.49
C THR A 80 3.02 0.34 -15.03
N LEU A 81 3.31 1.64 -14.88
CA LEU A 81 2.34 2.65 -14.44
C LEU A 81 2.10 3.64 -15.58
N LYS A 82 0.85 3.74 -16.03
CA LYS A 82 0.46 4.68 -17.09
C LYS A 82 -0.79 5.44 -16.71
N ARG A 83 -0.85 6.67 -17.22
CA ARG A 83 -2.02 7.53 -17.18
C ARG A 83 -2.34 7.88 -18.63
N PHE A 84 -3.59 7.70 -18.98
CA PHE A 84 -4.19 8.07 -20.26
C PHE A 84 -5.24 9.13 -19.99
N GLU A 85 -5.32 10.17 -20.82
CA GLU A 85 -6.29 11.24 -20.66
C GLU A 85 -7.66 10.89 -21.27
N SER A 86 -7.75 9.79 -22.04
CA SER A 86 -8.99 9.29 -22.62
C SER A 86 -8.95 7.77 -22.88
N ARG A 87 -10.13 7.18 -23.11
CA ARG A 87 -10.24 5.79 -23.58
C ARG A 87 -9.56 5.57 -24.93
N GLU A 88 -9.71 6.51 -25.86
CA GLU A 88 -9.10 6.42 -27.19
C GLU A 88 -7.56 6.33 -27.11
N GLU A 89 -6.94 7.10 -26.22
CA GLU A 89 -5.49 7.03 -26.01
C GLU A 89 -5.04 5.66 -25.51
N LEU A 90 -5.78 5.08 -24.56
CA LEU A 90 -5.53 3.71 -24.09
C LEU A 90 -5.70 2.69 -25.24
N GLU A 91 -6.80 2.78 -25.99
CA GLU A 91 -7.10 1.91 -27.14
C GLU A 91 -6.00 1.96 -28.20
N ASN A 92 -5.44 3.14 -28.47
CA ASN A 92 -4.33 3.30 -29.41
C ASN A 92 -3.05 2.59 -28.94
N VAL A 93 -2.88 2.39 -27.64
CA VAL A 93 -1.72 1.70 -27.07
C VAL A 93 -1.93 0.19 -26.98
N ILE A 94 -3.05 -0.27 -26.42
CA ILE A 94 -3.28 -1.71 -26.20
C ILE A 94 -3.97 -2.38 -27.40
N GLY A 95 -4.64 -1.62 -28.27
CA GLY A 95 -5.37 -2.12 -29.42
C GLY A 95 -6.41 -3.20 -29.07
N SER A 96 -6.50 -4.21 -29.92
CA SER A 96 -7.37 -5.38 -29.71
C SER A 96 -6.69 -6.51 -28.92
N GLN A 97 -5.63 -6.22 -28.16
CA GLN A 97 -4.89 -7.25 -27.41
C GLN A 97 -5.76 -7.81 -26.27
N ARG A 98 -5.62 -9.12 -26.02
CA ARG A 98 -6.43 -9.87 -25.04
C ARG A 98 -5.58 -10.78 -24.14
N ASP A 99 -4.28 -10.55 -24.09
CA ASP A 99 -3.38 -11.26 -23.20
C ASP A 99 -2.48 -10.28 -22.44
N VAL A 100 -2.24 -10.59 -21.16
CA VAL A 100 -1.50 -9.73 -20.23
C VAL A 100 -0.09 -9.42 -20.74
N LYS A 101 0.59 -10.40 -21.34
CA LYS A 101 1.98 -10.25 -21.78
C LYS A 101 2.11 -9.26 -22.93
N THR A 102 1.21 -9.31 -23.90
CA THR A 102 1.21 -8.37 -25.02
C THR A 102 0.78 -6.99 -24.56
N ILE A 103 -0.25 -6.88 -23.72
CA ILE A 103 -0.67 -5.59 -23.12
C ILE A 103 0.48 -4.96 -22.34
N PHE A 104 1.15 -5.74 -21.48
CA PHE A 104 2.29 -5.27 -20.70
C PHE A 104 3.38 -4.70 -21.61
N LYS A 105 3.76 -5.40 -22.68
CA LYS A 105 4.78 -4.92 -23.63
C LYS A 105 4.37 -3.63 -24.33
N SER A 106 3.09 -3.51 -24.71
CA SER A 106 2.56 -2.29 -25.33
C SER A 106 2.63 -1.12 -24.37
N LEU A 107 2.17 -1.30 -23.14
CA LEU A 107 2.25 -0.30 -22.08
C LEU A 107 3.69 0.05 -21.72
N GLU A 108 4.58 -0.93 -21.60
CA GLU A 108 5.99 -0.72 -21.34
C GLU A 108 6.59 0.15 -22.44
N SER A 109 6.35 -0.19 -23.71
CA SER A 109 6.84 0.60 -24.85
C SER A 109 6.26 2.02 -24.91
N TYR A 110 5.06 2.24 -24.37
CA TYR A 110 4.40 3.53 -24.35
C TYR A 110 5.09 4.46 -23.35
N SER A 111 5.87 5.43 -23.84
CA SER A 111 6.62 6.36 -23.00
C SER A 111 7.61 5.68 -22.04
N ALA A 112 8.21 4.54 -22.43
CA ALA A 112 9.32 3.94 -21.68
C ALA A 112 10.58 4.81 -21.75
N PRO A 113 11.37 4.86 -20.67
CA PRO A 113 12.76 5.28 -20.82
C PRO A 113 13.49 4.34 -21.78
N THR A 114 14.35 4.90 -22.61
CA THR A 114 15.35 4.11 -23.33
C THR A 114 16.26 3.41 -22.32
N LYS A 115 16.83 2.25 -22.71
CA LYS A 115 17.82 1.54 -21.88
C LYS A 115 18.93 2.46 -21.38
N ALA A 116 19.38 3.40 -22.22
CA ALA A 116 20.40 4.39 -21.86
C ALA A 116 19.91 5.35 -20.75
N GLN A 117 18.68 5.86 -20.86
CA GLN A 117 18.07 6.70 -19.82
C GLN A 117 17.91 5.94 -18.50
N SER A 118 17.45 4.69 -18.54
CA SER A 118 17.33 3.86 -17.33
C SER A 118 18.67 3.61 -16.67
N THR A 119 19.71 3.26 -17.43
CA THR A 119 21.07 3.06 -16.90
C THR A 119 21.64 4.34 -16.30
N GLN A 120 21.47 5.48 -16.98
CA GLN A 120 21.95 6.78 -16.47
C GLN A 120 21.21 7.19 -15.19
N LEU A 121 19.89 7.02 -15.15
CA LEU A 121 19.06 7.29 -13.97
C LEU A 121 19.54 6.46 -12.78
N LEU A 122 19.61 5.13 -12.93
CA LEU A 122 20.00 4.25 -11.84
C LEU A 122 21.43 4.54 -11.36
N SER A 123 22.39 4.73 -12.26
CA SER A 123 23.78 5.02 -11.87
C SER A 123 23.89 6.33 -11.09
N SER A 124 23.33 7.41 -11.63
CA SER A 124 23.42 8.74 -10.99
C SER A 124 22.69 8.79 -9.65
N PHE A 125 21.52 8.16 -9.56
CA PHE A 125 20.75 8.05 -8.32
C PHE A 125 21.50 7.23 -7.27
N CYS A 126 21.99 6.04 -7.62
CA CYS A 126 22.73 5.17 -6.71
C CYS A 126 23.96 5.89 -6.12
N ASP A 127 24.77 6.52 -6.98
CA ASP A 127 25.99 7.19 -6.53
C ASP A 127 25.67 8.35 -5.57
N ALA A 128 24.65 9.16 -5.89
CA ALA A 128 24.22 10.27 -5.05
C ALA A 128 23.64 9.78 -3.71
N TYR A 129 22.72 8.81 -3.76
CA TYR A 129 22.03 8.30 -2.58
C TYR A 129 22.97 7.56 -1.62
N ILE A 130 23.82 6.67 -2.14
CA ILE A 130 24.75 5.91 -1.31
C ILE A 130 25.79 6.83 -0.69
N LYS A 131 26.25 7.86 -1.42
CA LYS A 131 27.16 8.86 -0.86
C LYS A 131 26.51 9.64 0.29
N ASP A 132 25.27 10.09 0.13
CA ASP A 132 24.54 10.86 1.15
C ASP A 132 24.23 10.00 2.39
N LYS A 133 23.75 8.77 2.19
CA LYS A 133 23.27 7.90 3.26
C LYS A 133 24.29 6.90 3.78
N LYS A 134 25.56 7.00 3.37
CA LYS A 134 26.61 6.01 3.68
C LYS A 134 26.67 5.63 5.15
N GLU A 135 26.74 6.62 6.05
CA GLU A 135 26.87 6.37 7.49
C GLU A 135 25.64 5.68 8.08
N VAL A 136 24.44 6.10 7.67
CA VAL A 136 23.18 5.45 8.10
C VAL A 136 23.15 4.00 7.64
N LEU A 137 23.48 3.74 6.37
CA LEU A 137 23.53 2.40 5.80
C LEU A 137 24.58 1.52 6.49
N LEU A 138 25.76 2.07 6.77
CA LEU A 138 26.80 1.34 7.51
C LEU A 138 26.38 1.01 8.93
N ASN A 139 25.70 1.92 9.63
CA ASN A 139 25.19 1.66 10.98
C ASN A 139 24.15 0.54 11.03
N LEU A 140 23.32 0.41 9.99
CA LEU A 140 22.36 -0.69 9.85
C LEU A 140 23.02 -2.07 9.79
N VAL A 141 24.23 -2.17 9.23
CA VAL A 141 24.93 -3.45 9.03
C VAL A 141 26.05 -3.71 10.03
N LYS A 142 26.54 -2.69 10.75
CA LYS A 142 27.65 -2.81 11.72
C LYS A 142 27.25 -3.49 13.04
N ASN A 143 25.98 -3.40 13.44
CA ASN A 143 25.50 -3.88 14.74
C ASN A 143 24.71 -5.19 14.68
N SER A 144 24.61 -5.81 13.50
CA SER A 144 23.80 -7.01 13.26
C SER A 144 24.37 -7.80 12.09
N THR A 145 23.87 -9.01 11.84
CA THR A 145 24.26 -9.82 10.66
C THR A 145 23.30 -9.77 9.47
N PRO A 146 22.76 -8.61 9.02
CA PRO A 146 22.11 -8.54 7.72
C PRO A 146 23.19 -8.45 6.65
N LYS A 147 23.09 -9.37 5.69
CA LYS A 147 23.96 -9.34 4.50
C LYS A 147 23.36 -8.44 3.42
N TYR A 148 22.05 -8.20 3.46
CA TYR A 148 21.33 -7.43 2.45
C TYR A 148 20.42 -6.36 3.07
N ILE A 149 20.44 -5.18 2.47
CA ILE A 149 19.42 -4.14 2.66
C ILE A 149 18.67 -4.02 1.33
N ALA A 150 17.34 -4.09 1.36
CA ALA A 150 16.51 -3.75 0.22
C ALA A 150 15.80 -2.43 0.49
N LEU A 151 15.86 -1.50 -0.47
CA LEU A 151 15.26 -0.16 -0.38
C LEU A 151 14.40 0.09 -1.61
N ASP A 152 13.19 0.61 -1.42
CA ASP A 152 12.23 0.85 -2.50
C ASP A 152 11.87 2.34 -2.58
N PHE A 153 11.77 2.83 -3.81
CA PHE A 153 11.55 4.24 -4.12
C PHE A 153 10.51 4.40 -5.25
N LEU A 154 9.83 5.55 -5.25
CA LEU A 154 8.92 5.99 -6.31
C LEU A 154 9.47 7.25 -6.96
N VAL A 155 9.66 7.21 -8.27
CA VAL A 155 9.85 8.40 -9.11
C VAL A 155 8.47 8.92 -9.49
N ASP A 156 8.06 10.03 -8.90
CA ASP A 156 6.68 10.50 -8.95
C ASP A 156 6.28 11.16 -10.29
N TYR A 157 5.07 11.71 -10.33
CA TYR A 157 4.46 12.36 -11.50
C TYR A 157 5.15 13.68 -11.91
N ILE A 158 5.99 14.28 -11.06
CA ILE A 158 6.85 15.42 -11.40
C ILE A 158 8.30 14.99 -11.66
N GLY A 159 8.66 13.77 -11.25
CA GLY A 159 9.97 13.15 -11.46
C GLY A 159 10.84 13.13 -10.20
N ASP A 160 10.29 13.50 -9.04
CA ASP A 160 11.02 13.47 -7.77
C ASP A 160 11.11 12.03 -7.25
N VAL A 161 12.25 11.68 -6.65
CA VAL A 161 12.46 10.36 -6.05
C VAL A 161 12.06 10.37 -4.59
N ASN A 162 11.03 9.60 -4.27
CA ASN A 162 10.45 9.47 -2.93
C ASN A 162 10.81 8.11 -2.33
N PHE A 163 11.35 8.09 -1.11
CA PHE A 163 11.60 6.85 -0.39
C PHE A 163 10.28 6.24 0.09
N ILE A 164 10.05 4.98 -0.24
CA ILE A 164 8.82 4.26 0.13
C ILE A 164 9.05 3.47 1.42
N GLY A 165 10.12 2.70 1.49
CA GLY A 165 10.45 1.85 2.63
C GLY A 165 11.67 0.98 2.38
N GLY A 166 12.04 0.18 3.38
CA GLY A 166 13.13 -0.79 3.23
C GLY A 166 13.03 -1.96 4.19
N THR A 167 13.76 -3.02 3.87
CA THR A 167 13.90 -4.23 4.67
C THR A 167 15.36 -4.63 4.87
N LEU A 168 15.65 -5.23 6.01
CA LEU A 168 16.91 -5.90 6.31
C LEU A 168 16.73 -7.41 6.15
N GLN A 169 17.70 -8.09 5.56
CA GLN A 169 17.68 -9.53 5.39
C GLN A 169 18.98 -10.20 5.85
N ASN A 170 18.83 -11.15 6.76
CA ASN A 170 19.91 -12.02 7.22
C ASN A 170 19.99 -13.26 6.31
N LYS A 171 21.19 -13.61 5.83
CA LYS A 171 21.43 -14.87 5.11
C LYS A 171 21.64 -15.98 6.16
N SER A 172 20.55 -16.55 6.66
CA SER A 172 20.60 -17.78 7.47
C SER A 172 20.29 -18.99 6.58
N ASP A 173 20.88 -20.15 6.88
CA ASP A 173 20.92 -21.32 5.99
C ASP A 173 19.58 -22.02 5.75
N GLN A 174 18.45 -21.61 6.35
CA GLN A 174 17.17 -22.29 6.13
C GLN A 174 15.93 -21.41 5.93
N ILE A 175 15.88 -20.16 6.40
CA ILE A 175 14.79 -19.21 6.07
C ILE A 175 15.38 -17.79 6.12
N SER A 176 15.07 -16.94 5.14
CA SER A 176 15.45 -15.53 5.20
C SER A 176 14.67 -14.83 6.30
N ASP A 177 15.36 -14.45 7.38
CA ASP A 177 14.84 -13.52 8.39
C ASP A 177 14.85 -12.13 7.77
N VAL A 178 13.66 -11.67 7.38
CA VAL A 178 13.42 -10.38 6.73
C VAL A 178 12.62 -9.52 7.69
N GLN A 179 13.13 -8.33 7.95
CA GLN A 179 12.54 -7.38 8.89
C GLN A 179 12.43 -6.02 8.22
N LEU A 180 11.39 -5.26 8.56
CA LEU A 180 11.30 -3.87 8.18
C LEU A 180 12.38 -3.05 8.89
N LEU A 181 12.79 -1.95 8.27
CA LEU A 181 13.56 -0.93 8.97
C LEU A 181 12.77 -0.38 10.15
N SER A 182 13.44 -0.02 11.25
CA SER A 182 12.82 0.72 12.35
C SER A 182 12.28 2.08 11.87
N GLU A 183 11.30 2.65 12.58
CA GLU A 183 10.72 3.97 12.22
C GLU A 183 11.80 5.08 12.18
N GLU A 184 12.77 5.05 13.10
CA GLU A 184 13.91 5.96 13.10
C GLU A 184 14.74 5.84 11.81
N ASN A 185 15.14 4.62 11.44
CA ASN A 185 15.94 4.38 10.24
C ASN A 185 15.17 4.69 8.96
N HIS A 186 13.87 4.40 8.93
CA HIS A 186 12.98 4.79 7.84
C HIS A 186 12.98 6.31 7.64
N ASN A 187 12.89 7.08 8.72
CA ASN A 187 12.94 8.53 8.68
C ASN A 187 14.33 9.08 8.28
N LEU A 188 15.42 8.46 8.74
CA LEU A 188 16.79 8.86 8.39
C LEU A 188 17.14 8.59 6.92
N LEU A 189 16.64 7.47 6.37
CA LEU A 189 16.79 7.12 4.97
C LEU A 189 15.80 7.85 4.05
N HIS A 190 14.77 8.49 4.60
CA HIS A 190 13.89 9.35 3.83
C HIS A 190 14.72 10.38 3.05
N VAL A 191 14.32 10.52 1.79
CA VAL A 191 15.05 11.30 0.80
C VAL A 191 14.33 12.63 0.58
N SER A 192 15.07 13.74 0.59
CA SER A 192 14.64 15.01 0.00
C SER A 192 15.56 15.33 -1.18
N LEU A 193 15.56 14.49 -2.22
CA LEU A 193 16.39 14.69 -3.42
C LEU A 193 15.81 15.75 -4.38
N ALA A 194 14.60 16.27 -4.10
CA ALA A 194 14.00 17.38 -4.84
C ALA A 194 14.91 18.62 -4.89
N GLU A 195 15.76 18.82 -3.87
CA GLU A 195 16.73 19.93 -3.80
C GLU A 195 17.96 19.75 -4.70
N GLN A 196 18.18 18.55 -5.26
CA GLN A 196 19.34 18.24 -6.11
C GLN A 196 19.03 18.30 -7.61
N GLY A 197 17.80 18.69 -8.01
CA GLY A 197 17.45 18.93 -9.41
C GLY A 197 17.49 17.70 -10.32
N MET A 198 17.49 16.50 -9.75
CA MET A 198 17.39 15.26 -10.52
C MET A 198 15.94 15.07 -10.96
N SER A 199 15.59 15.59 -12.14
CA SER A 199 14.41 15.17 -12.88
C SER A 199 14.87 14.20 -13.96
N PRO A 200 14.72 12.87 -13.78
CA PRO A 200 15.19 11.89 -14.75
C PRO A 200 14.51 12.01 -16.12
N GLY A 201 13.42 12.78 -16.21
CA GLY A 201 12.48 12.74 -17.32
C GLY A 201 11.64 11.45 -17.35
N VAL A 202 11.79 10.56 -16.37
CA VAL A 202 11.12 9.25 -16.32
C VAL A 202 10.15 9.17 -15.14
N LYS A 203 8.99 9.82 -15.31
CA LYS A 203 7.91 9.89 -14.31
C LYS A 203 7.20 8.56 -14.14
N ASN A 204 6.60 8.33 -12.97
CA ASN A 204 5.77 7.15 -12.68
C ASN A 204 6.56 5.83 -12.80
N ASN A 205 7.76 5.78 -12.22
CA ASN A 205 8.57 4.57 -12.17
C ASN A 205 8.95 4.25 -10.74
N THR A 206 9.41 3.03 -10.53
CA THR A 206 9.82 2.57 -9.21
C THR A 206 11.28 2.13 -9.29
N ILE A 207 12.04 2.38 -8.23
CA ILE A 207 13.44 1.97 -8.13
C ILE A 207 13.56 1.08 -6.91
N SER A 208 14.19 -0.08 -7.07
CA SER A 208 14.59 -0.92 -5.95
C SER A 208 16.11 -1.03 -5.92
N LEU A 209 16.69 -0.87 -4.74
CA LEU A 209 18.12 -1.05 -4.50
C LEU A 209 18.31 -2.22 -3.56
N VAL A 210 19.07 -3.23 -3.99
CA VAL A 210 19.57 -4.29 -3.10
C VAL A 210 21.04 -4.01 -2.83
N LEU A 211 21.39 -3.85 -1.55
CA LEU A 211 22.73 -3.53 -1.08
C LEU A 211 23.30 -4.73 -0.34
N GLU A 212 24.39 -5.31 -0.83
CA GLU A 212 25.15 -6.34 -0.11
C GLU A 212 26.36 -5.70 0.57
N TYR A 213 26.46 -5.84 1.89
CA TYR A 213 27.57 -5.25 2.62
C TYR A 213 28.84 -6.10 2.54
N ASN A 214 29.91 -5.52 2.00
CA ASN A 214 31.22 -6.12 1.90
C ASN A 214 32.10 -5.69 3.08
N GLN A 215 32.17 -6.54 4.11
CA GLN A 215 32.94 -6.27 5.33
C GLN A 215 34.44 -6.03 5.09
N VAL A 216 35.02 -6.64 4.05
CA VAL A 216 36.46 -6.52 3.75
C VAL A 216 36.77 -5.15 3.15
N LYS A 217 35.87 -4.63 2.31
CA LYS A 217 36.03 -3.35 1.62
C LYS A 217 35.40 -2.17 2.37
N ASP A 218 34.62 -2.43 3.42
CA ASP A 218 33.78 -1.44 4.11
C ASP A 218 32.91 -0.66 3.11
N SER A 219 32.29 -1.40 2.19
CA SER A 219 31.53 -0.87 1.05
C SER A 219 30.29 -1.70 0.75
N PHE A 220 29.37 -1.16 -0.04
CA PHE A 220 28.20 -1.89 -0.53
C PHE A 220 28.39 -2.29 -1.99
N ASP A 221 28.10 -3.55 -2.30
CA ASP A 221 27.83 -4.00 -3.66
C ASP A 221 26.35 -3.72 -3.96
N ILE A 222 26.07 -2.90 -4.99
CA ILE A 222 24.74 -2.34 -5.24
C ILE A 222 24.12 -3.00 -6.47
N SER A 223 22.90 -3.50 -6.33
CA SER A 223 22.10 -4.06 -7.42
C SER A 223 20.81 -3.25 -7.59
N PRO A 224 20.81 -2.21 -8.47
CA PRO A 224 19.63 -1.42 -8.73
C PRO A 224 18.73 -2.07 -9.78
N SER A 225 17.42 -1.91 -9.63
CA SER A 225 16.42 -2.28 -10.62
C SER A 225 15.38 -1.19 -10.80
N LEU A 226 14.91 -1.02 -12.03
CA LEU A 226 13.81 -0.11 -12.38
C LEU A 226 12.55 -0.95 -12.61
N ASN A 227 11.41 -0.53 -12.06
CA ASN A 227 10.10 -1.14 -12.29
C ASN A 227 10.00 -2.62 -11.91
N ILE A 228 10.93 -3.09 -11.07
CA ILE A 228 10.92 -4.43 -10.49
C ILE A 228 10.83 -4.23 -8.99
N TRP A 229 9.81 -4.80 -8.38
CA TRP A 229 9.61 -4.73 -6.93
C TRP A 229 10.12 -5.98 -6.24
N GLN A 230 10.56 -5.80 -5.00
CA GLN A 230 10.98 -6.88 -4.12
C GLN A 230 9.77 -7.65 -3.55
N ARG A 231 10.00 -8.87 -3.07
CA ARG A 231 8.94 -9.82 -2.65
C ARG A 231 8.29 -9.54 -1.28
N HIS A 232 8.65 -8.44 -0.60
CA HIS A 232 8.27 -8.18 0.79
C HIS A 232 7.14 -7.14 0.95
N TRP A 233 6.31 -6.94 -0.08
CA TRP A 233 5.18 -5.99 -0.07
C TRP A 233 4.25 -6.13 1.14
N VAL A 234 4.03 -7.37 1.57
CA VAL A 234 3.10 -7.69 2.67
C VAL A 234 3.60 -7.09 3.98
N LEU A 235 4.91 -6.95 4.15
CA LEU A 235 5.49 -6.27 5.30
C LEU A 235 5.17 -4.78 5.27
N TYR A 236 5.34 -4.11 4.12
CA TYR A 236 5.00 -2.70 3.97
C TYR A 236 3.52 -2.46 4.27
N ARG A 237 2.62 -3.28 3.72
CA ARG A 237 1.18 -3.18 4.01
C ARG A 237 0.89 -3.44 5.48
N ALA A 238 1.49 -4.48 6.09
CA ALA A 238 1.33 -4.74 7.52
C ALA A 238 1.76 -3.56 8.40
N ALA A 239 2.75 -2.77 7.97
CA ALA A 239 3.18 -1.56 8.68
C ALA A 239 2.32 -0.32 8.39
N GLY A 240 1.31 -0.42 7.51
CA GLY A 240 0.44 0.69 7.11
C GLY A 240 0.94 1.49 5.89
N ILE A 241 1.94 0.97 5.17
CA ILE A 241 2.39 1.52 3.88
C ILE A 241 1.72 0.76 2.74
N ASN A 242 0.54 1.22 2.33
CA ASN A 242 -0.18 0.67 1.20
C ASN A 242 0.44 1.16 -0.13
N ILE A 243 1.37 0.37 -0.68
CA ILE A 243 2.08 0.71 -1.92
C ILE A 243 1.13 0.90 -3.08
N ALA A 244 0.16 -0.01 -3.26
CA ALA A 244 -0.76 0.06 -4.37
C ALA A 244 -1.52 1.39 -4.39
N LEU A 245 -1.98 1.83 -3.21
CA LEU A 245 -2.63 3.12 -3.05
C LEU A 245 -1.68 4.28 -3.33
N ILE A 246 -0.42 4.22 -2.88
CA ILE A 246 0.60 5.23 -3.18
C ILE A 246 0.79 5.39 -4.71
N LEU A 247 0.80 4.29 -5.47
CA LEU A 247 0.92 4.34 -6.93
C LEU A 247 -0.30 5.02 -7.57
N VAL A 248 -1.50 4.76 -7.06
CA VAL A 248 -2.74 5.44 -7.51
C VAL A 248 -2.71 6.93 -7.18
N GLN A 249 -2.33 7.31 -5.96
CA GLN A 249 -2.19 8.73 -5.57
C GLN A 249 -1.17 9.46 -6.46
N ASN A 250 -0.09 8.78 -6.82
CA ASN A 250 0.90 9.32 -7.76
C ASN A 250 0.30 9.57 -9.16
N LEU A 251 -0.48 8.62 -9.71
CA LEU A 251 -1.15 8.80 -11.01
C LEU A 251 -2.23 9.90 -10.97
N LEU A 252 -2.83 10.12 -9.80
CA LEU A 252 -3.69 11.25 -9.48
C LEU A 252 -2.94 12.59 -9.34
N ALA A 253 -1.62 12.62 -9.55
CA ALA A 253 -0.75 13.78 -9.41
C ALA A 253 -0.78 14.38 -7.98
N ARG A 254 -0.83 13.51 -6.97
CA ARG A 254 -0.79 13.91 -5.55
C ARG A 254 0.57 13.55 -4.95
N LYS A 255 1.08 14.44 -4.10
CA LYS A 255 2.28 14.16 -3.31
C LYS A 255 1.97 13.07 -2.30
N VAL A 256 2.88 12.12 -2.17
CA VAL A 256 2.78 10.98 -1.27
C VAL A 256 3.91 11.04 -0.25
N LYS A 257 3.62 10.59 0.97
CA LYS A 257 4.62 10.38 2.01
C LYS A 257 4.27 9.11 2.75
N THR A 258 5.27 8.29 3.06
CA THR A 258 5.07 7.05 3.79
C THR A 258 5.29 7.26 5.28
N ARG A 259 4.54 6.50 6.08
CA ARG A 259 4.66 6.47 7.53
C ARG A 259 4.25 5.08 8.03
N TYR A 260 4.88 4.62 9.10
CA TYR A 260 4.42 3.45 9.82
C TYR A 260 3.26 3.78 10.77
N PHE A 261 2.18 3.01 10.65
CA PHE A 261 1.03 3.03 11.54
C PHE A 261 1.02 1.86 12.53
N VAL A 262 1.86 0.85 12.29
CA VAL A 262 2.16 -0.23 13.22
C VAL A 262 3.68 -0.29 13.41
N ASN A 263 4.15 -0.47 14.64
CA ASN A 263 5.59 -0.55 14.85
C ASN A 263 6.15 -1.80 14.16
N PRO A 264 7.27 -1.70 13.42
CA PRO A 264 7.93 -2.84 12.79
C PRO A 264 8.16 -4.05 13.72
N ASN A 265 8.47 -3.79 14.99
CA ASN A 265 8.71 -4.84 15.98
C ASN A 265 7.46 -5.63 16.39
N ASP A 266 6.26 -5.09 16.11
CA ASP A 266 4.98 -5.71 16.41
C ASP A 266 4.47 -6.58 15.24
N ILE A 267 5.30 -6.74 14.20
CA ILE A 267 4.98 -7.49 12.97
C ILE A 267 5.92 -8.68 12.87
N GLN A 268 5.35 -9.88 12.84
CA GLN A 268 6.07 -11.11 12.54
C GLN A 268 5.87 -11.49 11.08
N TYR A 269 6.95 -11.78 10.38
CA TYR A 269 6.91 -12.21 8.98
C TYR A 269 7.35 -13.66 8.82
N ASN A 270 6.60 -14.41 8.03
CA ASN A 270 6.97 -15.75 7.58
C ASN A 270 7.33 -15.69 6.10
N ALA A 271 8.62 -15.72 5.80
CA ALA A 271 9.12 -15.64 4.43
C ALA A 271 8.75 -16.86 3.55
N VAL A 272 8.49 -18.03 4.15
CA VAL A 272 8.08 -19.23 3.42
C VAL A 272 6.64 -19.09 2.91
N LEU A 273 5.78 -18.52 3.75
CA LEU A 273 4.37 -18.29 3.43
C LEU A 273 4.10 -16.93 2.79
N ALA A 274 5.12 -16.06 2.71
CA ALA A 274 4.99 -14.65 2.32
C ALA A 274 3.84 -13.95 3.07
N SER A 275 3.74 -14.19 4.38
CA SER A 275 2.64 -13.72 5.21
C SER A 275 3.15 -12.97 6.44
N ALA A 276 2.47 -11.88 6.81
CA ALA A 276 2.70 -11.15 8.05
C ALA A 276 1.59 -11.43 9.07
N GLN A 277 1.88 -11.21 10.34
CA GLN A 277 0.88 -11.20 11.41
C GLN A 277 1.31 -10.25 12.52
N TYR A 278 0.33 -9.65 13.20
CA TYR A 278 0.58 -8.85 14.38
C TYR A 278 0.80 -9.74 15.60
N ILE A 279 1.75 -9.34 16.45
CA ILE A 279 2.10 -10.08 17.69
C ILE A 279 1.87 -9.26 18.97
N HIS A 280 1.21 -8.12 18.86
CA HIS A 280 0.90 -7.27 20.01
C HIS A 280 -0.46 -7.67 20.63
N SER A 281 -0.54 -7.65 21.95
CA SER A 281 -1.81 -7.78 22.68
C SER A 281 -2.45 -6.41 22.84
N VAL A 282 -3.75 -6.28 22.60
CA VAL A 282 -4.52 -5.07 22.90
C VAL A 282 -5.66 -5.39 23.85
N ASP A 283 -5.99 -4.44 24.70
CA ASP A 283 -7.11 -4.57 25.64
C ASP A 283 -8.40 -4.03 25.02
N THR A 284 -8.30 -2.99 24.19
CA THR A 284 -9.43 -2.28 23.61
C THR A 284 -9.27 -2.08 22.11
N VAL A 285 -10.32 -2.33 21.33
CA VAL A 285 -10.34 -2.06 19.88
C VAL A 285 -11.38 -0.96 19.61
N TYR A 286 -10.93 0.12 18.98
CA TYR A 286 -11.76 1.23 18.54
C TYR A 286 -12.02 1.10 17.05
N PHE A 287 -13.29 1.10 16.66
CA PHE A 287 -13.72 1.15 15.26
C PHE A 287 -14.29 2.54 14.94
N ASP A 288 -13.97 3.07 13.76
CA ASP A 288 -14.81 4.08 13.13
C ASP A 288 -16.08 3.46 12.50
N LEU A 289 -17.06 4.28 12.13
CA LEU A 289 -18.30 3.87 11.49
C LEU A 289 -18.26 4.03 9.97
N ASP A 290 -18.13 5.26 9.49
CA ASP A 290 -18.32 5.61 8.08
C ASP A 290 -17.10 5.19 7.26
N GLU A 291 -17.30 4.58 6.09
CA GLU A 291 -16.19 4.02 5.30
C GLU A 291 -15.35 2.95 6.01
N THR A 292 -15.77 2.50 7.20
CA THR A 292 -15.05 1.52 8.03
C THR A 292 -15.92 0.28 8.30
N LEU A 293 -17.06 0.46 8.97
CA LEU A 293 -18.04 -0.61 9.19
C LEU A 293 -19.15 -0.60 8.13
N ILE A 294 -19.50 0.60 7.63
CA ILE A 294 -20.56 0.80 6.66
C ILE A 294 -20.11 1.72 5.52
N TRP A 295 -20.48 1.36 4.30
CA TRP A 295 -20.34 2.23 3.13
C TRP A 295 -21.58 2.19 2.26
N LYS A 296 -22.10 3.37 1.89
CA LYS A 296 -23.31 3.51 1.05
C LYS A 296 -24.49 2.62 1.50
N GLY A 297 -24.62 2.39 2.81
CA GLY A 297 -25.68 1.58 3.39
C GLY A 297 -25.42 0.06 3.41
N GLN A 298 -24.25 -0.39 2.97
CA GLN A 298 -23.83 -1.79 2.98
C GLN A 298 -22.71 -2.04 3.98
N ALA A 299 -22.66 -3.25 4.53
CA ALA A 299 -21.61 -3.65 5.46
C ALA A 299 -20.27 -3.78 4.73
N ILE A 300 -19.19 -3.35 5.37
CA ILE A 300 -17.85 -3.77 5.01
C ILE A 300 -17.61 -5.10 5.73
N ASN A 301 -17.78 -6.21 4.99
CA ASN A 301 -17.91 -7.55 5.56
C ASN A 301 -16.72 -7.96 6.42
N ASP A 302 -15.49 -7.67 5.99
CA ASP A 302 -14.28 -8.04 6.72
C ASP A 302 -14.19 -7.30 8.07
N CYS A 303 -14.51 -6.02 8.08
CA CYS A 303 -14.55 -5.21 9.29
C CYS A 303 -15.66 -5.67 10.25
N ARG A 304 -16.84 -6.00 9.71
CA ARG A 304 -17.97 -6.55 10.47
C ARG A 304 -17.65 -7.93 11.05
N ALA A 305 -17.00 -8.80 10.27
CA ALA A 305 -16.61 -10.14 10.70
C ALA A 305 -15.59 -10.05 11.84
N LEU A 306 -14.60 -9.17 11.72
CA LEU A 306 -13.62 -8.94 12.77
C LEU A 306 -14.27 -8.41 14.06
N LEU A 307 -15.16 -7.42 13.96
CA LEU A 307 -15.91 -6.89 15.09
C LEU A 307 -16.67 -8.00 15.86
N LEU A 308 -17.37 -8.87 15.13
CA LEU A 308 -18.14 -9.96 15.73
C LEU A 308 -17.24 -11.03 16.34
N ASP A 309 -16.11 -11.36 15.71
CA ASP A 309 -15.11 -12.28 16.28
C ASP A 309 -14.55 -11.74 17.61
N LEU A 310 -14.11 -10.47 17.62
CA LEU A 310 -13.64 -9.79 18.82
C LEU A 310 -14.69 -9.78 19.95
N LYS A 311 -15.94 -9.52 19.61
CA LYS A 311 -17.05 -9.55 20.57
C LYS A 311 -17.27 -10.95 21.12
N SER A 312 -17.21 -11.99 20.28
CA SER A 312 -17.39 -13.38 20.71
C SER A 312 -16.31 -13.86 21.69
N ARG A 313 -15.14 -13.21 21.66
CA ARG A 313 -13.99 -13.43 22.54
C ARG A 313 -13.91 -12.43 23.69
N GLU A 314 -14.97 -11.67 23.92
CA GLU A 314 -15.10 -10.73 25.04
C GLU A 314 -14.07 -9.58 25.05
N TYR A 315 -13.49 -9.22 23.89
CA TYR A 315 -12.65 -8.02 23.79
C TYR A 315 -13.47 -6.76 24.08
N ASN A 316 -12.80 -5.75 24.66
CA ASN A 316 -13.42 -4.44 24.88
C ASN A 316 -13.49 -3.69 23.54
N VAL A 317 -14.63 -3.76 22.86
CA VAL A 317 -14.81 -3.12 21.54
C VAL A 317 -15.62 -1.84 21.67
N LYS A 318 -15.09 -0.72 21.16
CA LYS A 318 -15.72 0.60 21.21
C LYS A 318 -15.94 1.16 19.81
N LEU A 319 -17.03 1.90 19.64
CA LEU A 319 -17.29 2.69 18.44
C LEU A 319 -16.86 4.14 18.72
N ILE A 320 -16.09 4.76 17.83
CA ILE A 320 -15.77 6.18 17.89
C ILE A 320 -16.04 6.83 16.54
N THR A 321 -16.98 7.77 16.47
CA THR A 321 -17.46 8.27 15.18
C THR A 321 -17.89 9.73 15.19
N ARG A 322 -17.77 10.39 14.03
CA ARG A 322 -18.33 11.72 13.71
C ARG A 322 -19.71 11.63 13.07
N HIS A 323 -20.27 10.44 12.95
CA HIS A 323 -21.48 10.19 12.18
C HIS A 323 -22.64 11.12 12.58
N THR A 324 -23.22 11.78 11.59
CA THR A 324 -24.23 12.81 11.82
C THR A 324 -25.62 12.24 12.07
N PHE A 325 -25.94 11.07 11.50
CA PHE A 325 -27.25 10.43 11.65
C PHE A 325 -27.38 9.64 12.96
N PRO A 326 -28.59 9.19 13.33
CA PRO A 326 -28.78 8.29 14.47
C PRO A 326 -27.98 7.00 14.28
N ILE A 327 -27.02 6.76 15.18
CA ILE A 327 -26.11 5.61 15.11
C ILE A 327 -26.87 4.27 15.12
N PRO A 328 -27.88 4.04 15.98
CA PRO A 328 -28.64 2.79 15.98
C PRO A 328 -29.31 2.48 14.64
N ASP A 329 -29.87 3.50 13.98
CA ASP A 329 -30.51 3.33 12.67
C ASP A 329 -29.48 2.99 11.57
N THR A 330 -28.27 3.53 11.67
CA THR A 330 -27.18 3.24 10.74
C THR A 330 -26.62 1.84 10.95
N LEU A 331 -26.37 1.42 12.20
CA LEU A 331 -25.91 0.07 12.53
C LEU A 331 -26.92 -1.00 12.07
N LYS A 332 -28.22 -0.73 12.23
CA LYS A 332 -29.28 -1.63 11.79
C LYS A 332 -29.26 -1.91 10.29
N LYS A 333 -28.74 -1.01 9.45
CA LYS A 333 -28.62 -1.23 8.00
C LYS A 333 -27.63 -2.35 7.65
N ILE A 334 -26.71 -2.64 8.56
CA ILE A 334 -25.64 -3.64 8.39
C ILE A 334 -25.79 -4.81 9.38
N ASP A 335 -27.01 -5.01 9.87
CA ASP A 335 -27.36 -6.07 10.83
C ASP A 335 -26.46 -6.07 12.07
N LEU A 336 -26.16 -4.87 12.60
CA LEU A 336 -25.48 -4.68 13.88
C LEU A 336 -26.40 -3.96 14.87
N ASP A 337 -26.28 -4.35 16.13
CA ASP A 337 -26.94 -3.72 17.28
C ASP A 337 -25.90 -2.97 18.11
N GLU A 338 -26.29 -1.87 18.78
CA GLU A 338 -25.35 -1.07 19.59
C GLU A 338 -24.69 -1.87 20.73
N THR A 339 -25.32 -2.93 21.20
CA THR A 339 -24.82 -3.82 22.27
C THR A 339 -23.56 -4.61 21.91
N VAL A 340 -23.17 -4.66 20.63
CA VAL A 340 -21.87 -5.22 20.24
C VAL A 340 -20.72 -4.38 20.81
N PHE A 341 -20.94 -3.08 20.99
CA PHE A 341 -19.96 -2.16 21.57
C PHE A 341 -20.14 -2.04 23.08
N THR A 342 -19.02 -1.94 23.80
CA THR A 342 -19.01 -1.61 25.23
C THR A 342 -19.26 -0.12 25.46
N GLU A 343 -18.91 0.71 24.48
CA GLU A 343 -19.10 2.15 24.50
C GLU A 343 -19.23 2.70 23.07
N ILE A 344 -20.11 3.68 22.88
CA ILE A 344 -20.24 4.46 21.64
C ILE A 344 -19.87 5.91 21.94
N ILE A 345 -18.77 6.35 21.36
CA ILE A 345 -18.18 7.68 21.52
C ILE A 345 -18.52 8.51 20.28
N LYS A 346 -19.44 9.47 20.40
CA LYS A 346 -19.73 10.42 19.34
C LYS A 346 -18.91 11.70 19.54
N VAL A 347 -18.05 12.01 18.58
CA VAL A 347 -17.19 13.21 18.59
C VAL A 347 -17.73 14.30 17.66
N THR A 348 -17.53 15.57 18.00
CA THR A 348 -17.88 16.72 17.12
C THR A 348 -16.86 16.90 16.00
N LEU A 349 -17.13 17.74 15.00
CA LEU A 349 -16.20 17.96 13.87
C LEU A 349 -14.84 18.54 14.31
N GLU A 350 -14.81 19.32 15.39
CA GLU A 350 -13.62 20.01 15.90
C GLU A 350 -12.82 19.16 16.89
N GLN A 351 -13.43 18.13 17.46
CA GLN A 351 -12.79 17.25 18.43
C GLN A 351 -11.86 16.25 17.74
N LYS A 352 -10.71 15.94 18.33
CA LYS A 352 -9.83 14.91 17.79
C LYS A 352 -10.19 13.53 18.35
N LYS A 353 -10.25 12.49 17.51
CA LYS A 353 -10.50 11.11 17.98
C LYS A 353 -9.42 10.65 18.97
N SER A 354 -8.17 11.06 18.75
CA SER A 354 -7.05 10.78 19.68
C SER A 354 -7.29 11.24 21.11
N SER A 355 -8.12 12.27 21.34
CA SER A 355 -8.44 12.75 22.69
C SER A 355 -9.37 11.83 23.48
N PHE A 356 -9.97 10.83 22.84
CA PHE A 356 -10.90 9.86 23.44
C PHE A 356 -10.36 8.43 23.42
N ILE A 357 -9.20 8.22 22.78
CA ILE A 357 -8.53 6.93 22.73
C ILE A 357 -7.51 6.88 23.86
N SER A 358 -7.50 5.77 24.59
CA SER A 358 -6.61 5.59 25.73
C SER A 358 -6.31 4.12 25.99
N GLY A 359 -5.24 3.88 26.75
CA GLY A 359 -4.80 2.55 27.15
C GLY A 359 -4.09 1.79 26.04
N ASN A 360 -3.90 0.49 26.28
CA ASN A 360 -3.34 -0.43 25.32
C ASN A 360 -4.42 -0.80 24.28
N ALA A 361 -4.42 -0.09 23.16
CA ALA A 361 -5.54 -0.11 22.22
C ALA A 361 -5.11 -0.31 20.76
N LEU A 362 -6.08 -0.68 19.93
CA LEU A 362 -6.01 -0.73 18.48
C LEU A 362 -7.06 0.24 17.91
N PHE A 363 -6.73 1.01 16.88
CA PHE A 363 -7.69 1.87 16.18
C PHE A 363 -7.82 1.47 14.71
N ILE A 364 -9.05 1.34 14.23
CA ILE A 364 -9.38 0.93 12.85
C ILE A 364 -10.21 2.02 12.19
N ASP A 365 -9.68 2.60 11.11
CA ASP A 365 -10.31 3.70 10.37
C ASP A 365 -9.75 3.77 8.93
N ASN A 366 -10.61 3.91 7.93
CA ASN A 366 -10.19 4.10 6.53
C ASN A 366 -9.53 5.49 6.32
N GLU A 367 -9.91 6.51 7.08
CA GLU A 367 -9.50 7.89 6.88
C GLU A 367 -8.06 8.16 7.36
N PHE A 368 -7.15 8.41 6.40
CA PHE A 368 -5.73 8.66 6.69
C PHE A 368 -5.47 9.81 7.68
N PRO A 369 -6.10 11.00 7.58
CA PRO A 369 -5.96 12.06 8.58
C PRO A 369 -6.29 11.64 10.02
N GLU A 370 -7.38 10.89 10.22
CA GLU A 370 -7.79 10.41 11.54
C GLU A 370 -6.78 9.39 12.07
N ARG A 371 -6.36 8.44 11.22
CA ARG A 371 -5.31 7.49 11.57
C ARG A 371 -4.01 8.18 11.97
N LEU A 372 -3.61 9.22 11.24
CA LEU A 372 -2.40 9.98 11.49
C LEU A 372 -2.48 10.75 12.81
N ASP A 373 -3.64 11.33 13.13
CA ASP A 373 -3.88 11.98 14.42
C ASP A 373 -3.74 10.98 15.57
N VAL A 374 -4.37 9.82 15.48
CA VAL A 374 -4.28 8.80 16.54
C VAL A 374 -2.86 8.25 16.68
N ARG A 375 -2.19 7.90 15.57
CA ARG A 375 -0.81 7.39 15.60
C ARG A 375 0.15 8.39 16.26
N ASN A 376 0.02 9.68 15.96
CA ASN A 376 0.92 10.70 16.48
C ASN A 376 0.70 11.05 17.96
N ASN A 377 -0.55 10.98 18.45
CA ASN A 377 -0.89 11.44 19.80
C ASN A 377 -1.05 10.31 20.81
N CYS A 378 -1.34 9.09 20.35
CA CYS A 378 -1.59 7.94 21.23
C CYS A 378 -0.47 6.88 21.16
N GLU A 379 0.38 6.90 20.12
CA GLU A 379 1.46 5.93 19.88
C GLU A 379 1.01 4.45 19.81
N ILE A 380 -0.28 4.20 19.61
CA ILE A 380 -0.85 2.86 19.44
C ILE A 380 -0.79 2.39 17.97
N PRO A 381 -0.97 1.07 17.71
CA PRO A 381 -1.22 0.58 16.36
C PRO A 381 -2.52 1.14 15.79
N VAL A 382 -2.45 1.56 14.53
CA VAL A 382 -3.60 2.07 13.77
C VAL A 382 -3.67 1.33 12.44
N LEU A 383 -4.85 0.86 12.08
CA LEU A 383 -5.05 0.03 10.90
C LEU A 383 -6.03 0.68 9.93
N ASP A 384 -5.68 0.57 8.65
CA ASP A 384 -6.62 0.67 7.55
C ASP A 384 -7.29 -0.70 7.31
N LEU A 385 -8.32 -0.74 6.48
CA LEU A 385 -9.12 -1.94 6.22
C LEU A 385 -8.33 -3.02 5.48
N ASP A 386 -7.38 -2.65 4.64
CA ASP A 386 -6.50 -3.60 3.95
C ASP A 386 -5.49 -4.28 4.88
N GLN A 387 -5.44 -3.90 6.16
CA GLN A 387 -4.54 -4.48 7.15
C GLN A 387 -5.22 -5.51 8.08
N LEU A 388 -6.54 -5.65 8.01
CA LEU A 388 -7.30 -6.48 8.95
C LEU A 388 -6.90 -7.96 8.90
N GLU A 389 -6.47 -8.48 7.75
CA GLU A 389 -6.05 -9.88 7.61
C GLU A 389 -4.82 -10.25 8.46
N PHE A 390 -4.04 -9.26 8.90
CA PHE A 390 -2.85 -9.49 9.74
C PHE A 390 -3.20 -9.61 11.23
N CYS A 391 -4.42 -9.24 11.62
CA CYS A 391 -4.90 -9.39 12.98
C CYS A 391 -5.16 -10.86 13.30
N LYS A 392 -4.36 -11.44 14.20
CA LYS A 392 -4.66 -12.72 14.82
C LYS A 392 -4.88 -12.52 16.30
N PHE A 393 -6.14 -12.33 16.66
CA PHE A 393 -6.52 -12.39 18.06
C PHE A 393 -6.49 -13.86 18.47
N ASN A 394 -5.76 -14.17 19.53
CA ASN A 394 -5.74 -15.51 20.13
C ASN A 394 -6.84 -15.60 21.19
#